data_AF-A0A1F2X6R1-F1
#
_entry.id   AF-A0A1F2X6R1-F1
#
_cell.length_a   1.000
_cell.length_b   1.000
_cell.length_c   1.000
_cell.angle_alpha   90.00
_cell.angle_beta   90.00
_cell.angle_gamma   90.00
#
_symmetry.space_group_name_H-M   'P 1'
#
loop_
_entity.id
_entity.type
_entity.pdbx_description
1 polymer ?
#
loop_
_entity_poly.entity_id
_entity_poly.type
_entity_poly.pdbx_seq_one_letter_code
_entity_poly.pdbx_strand_id
1 'polypeptide(L)'
;MVRGELWLPDLIGAAVTMKSAMEVLEKAMLKKGEKRKALGTVVIGTVHGDIHSIEENMVATLLLAEGFEVHDLGVDIPAQKFIDAVKQYNPDILALSALMTTAAPEMKEVIDVL
;
A
#
# COMPACT_ATOMS: atom_id res chain seq x y z
N MET A 1 -8.14 0.02 25.98
CA MET A 1 -7.72 -0.69 24.74
C MET A 1 -8.88 -1.59 24.34
N VAL A 2 -9.48 -1.33 23.17
CA VAL A 2 -10.75 -1.88 22.70
C VAL A 2 -10.55 -3.26 22.02
N ARG A 3 -9.79 -4.17 22.66
CA ARG A 3 -9.43 -5.45 22.03
C ARG A 3 -10.67 -6.33 21.87
N GLY A 4 -11.09 -6.54 20.63
CA GLY A 4 -12.17 -7.46 20.26
C GLY A 4 -13.58 -6.84 20.21
N GLU A 5 -13.73 -5.53 20.43
CA GLU A 5 -15.05 -4.86 20.34
C GLU A 5 -15.25 -4.11 19.02
N LEU A 6 -14.20 -4.00 18.19
CA LEU A 6 -14.24 -3.35 16.87
C LEU A 6 -14.19 -4.40 15.76
N TRP A 7 -14.95 -4.16 14.70
CA TRP A 7 -15.00 -5.00 13.51
C TRP A 7 -14.19 -4.37 12.37
N LEU A 8 -13.94 -5.15 11.32
CA LEU A 8 -13.19 -4.68 10.16
C LEU A 8 -13.77 -3.39 9.54
N PRO A 9 -15.10 -3.20 9.39
CA PRO A 9 -15.64 -1.93 8.89
C PRO A 9 -15.29 -0.72 9.76
N ASP A 10 -15.22 -0.89 11.08
CA ASP A 10 -14.84 0.20 12.00
C ASP A 10 -13.38 0.60 11.78
N LEU A 11 -12.50 -0.39 11.61
CA LEU A 11 -11.07 -0.17 11.35
C LEU A 11 -10.86 0.52 10.00
N ILE A 12 -11.52 0.05 8.94
CA ILE A 12 -11.46 0.68 7.62
C ILE A 12 -12.02 2.11 7.68
N GLY A 13 -13.14 2.32 8.38
CA GLY A 13 -13.73 3.64 8.56
C GLY A 13 -12.78 4.62 9.26
N ALA A 14 -12.08 4.17 10.30
CA ALA A 14 -11.07 4.96 10.99
C ALA A 14 -9.87 5.30 10.08
N ALA A 15 -9.36 4.32 9.33
CA ALA A 15 -8.22 4.50 8.44
C ALA A 15 -8.54 5.46 7.27
N VAL A 16 -9.74 5.36 6.68
CA VAL A 16 -10.23 6.30 5.66
C VAL A 16 -10.35 7.71 6.22
N THR A 17 -10.91 7.84 7.43
CA THR A 17 -11.02 9.14 8.11
C THR A 17 -9.64 9.75 8.34
N MET A 18 -8.67 8.95 8.78
CA MET A 18 -7.29 9.38 8.99
C MET A 18 -6.62 9.81 7.69
N LYS A 19 -6.80 9.05 6.59
CA LYS A 19 -6.31 9.43 5.26
C LYS A 19 -6.84 10.80 4.83
N SER A 20 -8.15 11.04 4.93
CA SER A 20 -8.74 12.35 4.59
C SER A 20 -8.22 13.48 5.47
N ALA A 21 -8.02 13.24 6.77
CA ALA A 21 -7.43 14.24 7.66
C ALA A 21 -5.96 14.54 7.30
N MET A 22 -5.20 13.51 6.94
CA MET A 22 -3.79 13.63 6.58
C MET A 22 -3.59 14.50 5.32
N GLU A 23 -4.46 14.37 4.32
CA GLU A 23 -4.42 15.22 3.12
C GLU A 23 -4.56 16.72 3.46
N VAL A 24 -5.39 17.05 4.45
CA VAL A 24 -5.55 18.43 4.94
C VAL A 24 -4.30 18.89 5.68
N LEU A 25 -3.74 18.03 6.54
CA LEU A 25 -2.54 18.33 7.33
C LEU A 25 -1.31 18.51 6.44
N GLU A 26 -1.08 17.62 5.47
CA GLU A 26 0.05 17.70 4.55
C GLU A 26 0.01 18.98 3.72
N LYS A 27 -1.17 19.37 3.21
CA LYS A 27 -1.35 20.66 2.53
C LYS A 27 -1.01 21.84 3.43
N ALA A 28 -1.34 21.78 4.72
CA ALA A 28 -1.01 22.82 5.68
C ALA A 28 0.50 22.86 6.02
N MET A 29 1.16 21.69 6.14
CA MET A 29 2.60 21.58 6.36
C MET A 29 3.39 22.12 5.17
N LEU A 30 3.00 21.75 3.95
CA LEU A 30 3.64 22.24 2.72
C LEU A 30 3.61 23.76 2.61
N LYS A 31 2.51 24.41 3.01
CA LYS A 31 2.42 25.89 3.07
C LYS A 31 3.41 26.53 4.04
N LYS A 32 3.85 25.79 5.06
CA LYS A 32 4.87 26.21 6.03
C LYS A 32 6.29 25.80 5.61
N GLY A 33 6.45 25.16 4.46
CA GLY A 33 7.73 24.59 4.01
C GLY A 33 8.14 23.33 4.78
N GLU A 34 7.23 22.75 5.55
CA GLU A 34 7.45 21.51 6.29
C GLU A 34 7.02 20.32 5.42
N LYS A 35 7.77 19.22 5.52
CA LYS A 35 7.39 17.94 4.92
C LYS A 35 7.08 16.95 6.02
N ARG A 36 6.04 16.15 5.81
CA ARG A 36 5.79 14.98 6.64
C ARG A 36 6.98 14.03 6.53
N LYS A 37 7.43 13.52 7.66
CA LYS A 37 8.39 12.42 7.70
C LYS A 37 7.61 11.10 7.67
N ALA A 38 7.70 10.37 6.56
CA ALA A 38 7.16 9.02 6.48
C ALA A 38 7.96 8.06 7.38
N LEU A 39 7.29 7.02 7.90
CA LEU A 39 7.96 5.95 8.66
C LEU A 39 8.80 5.03 7.75
N GLY A 40 8.43 4.96 6.48
CA GLY A 40 9.08 4.25 5.39
C GLY A 40 8.22 4.33 4.14
N THR A 41 8.77 3.90 3.02
CA THR A 41 8.09 3.86 1.72
C THR A 41 7.75 2.42 1.35
N VAL A 42 6.50 2.19 0.95
CA VAL A 42 5.98 0.88 0.56
C VAL A 42 5.50 0.95 -0.89
N VAL A 43 5.93 0.01 -1.73
CA VAL A 43 5.28 -0.29 -3.00
C VAL A 43 4.41 -1.52 -2.79
N ILE A 44 3.13 -1.46 -3.17
CA ILE A 44 2.18 -2.57 -3.05
C ILE A 44 1.46 -2.78 -4.38
N GLY A 45 1.19 -4.04 -4.74
CA GLY A 45 0.41 -4.38 -5.93
C GLY A 45 -0.03 -5.83 -5.94
N THR A 46 -1.10 -6.11 -6.67
CA THR A 46 -1.53 -7.48 -6.97
C THR A 46 -0.91 -7.97 -8.27
N VAL A 47 -0.31 -9.17 -8.23
CA VAL A 47 0.48 -9.72 -9.34
C VAL A 47 -0.36 -10.05 -10.57
N HIS A 48 0.31 -10.24 -11.71
CA HIS A 48 -0.32 -10.57 -12.97
C HIS A 48 -1.28 -11.75 -12.86
N GLY A 49 -2.39 -11.69 -13.59
CA GLY A 49 -3.41 -12.74 -13.61
C GLY A 49 -4.29 -12.78 -12.36
N ASP A 50 -4.09 -11.89 -11.40
CA ASP A 50 -4.96 -11.73 -10.22
C ASP A 50 -5.59 -10.33 -10.20
N ILE A 51 -6.91 -10.29 -10.02
CA ILE A 51 -7.74 -9.07 -10.03
C ILE A 51 -8.34 -8.73 -8.67
N HIS A 52 -8.05 -9.53 -7.64
CA HIS A 52 -8.58 -9.32 -6.30
C HIS A 52 -7.88 -8.12 -5.64
N SER A 53 -8.67 -7.15 -5.20
CA SER A 53 -8.16 -5.86 -4.71
C SER A 53 -8.57 -5.54 -3.27
N ILE A 54 -9.43 -6.35 -2.65
CA ILE A 54 -10.00 -6.01 -1.32
C ILE A 54 -8.90 -6.07 -0.26
N GLU A 55 -8.09 -7.12 -0.30
CA GLU A 55 -7.02 -7.41 0.63
C GLU A 55 -5.88 -6.39 0.48
N GLU A 56 -5.48 -6.12 -0.76
CA GLU A 56 -4.50 -5.10 -1.12
C GLU A 56 -4.91 -3.71 -0.63
N ASN A 57 -6.11 -3.25 -1.00
CA ASN A 57 -6.62 -1.93 -0.63
C ASN A 57 -6.71 -1.75 0.88
N MET A 58 -7.10 -2.82 1.60
CA MET A 58 -7.14 -2.82 3.05
C MET A 58 -5.74 -2.60 3.65
N VAL A 59 -4.75 -3.38 3.20
CA VAL A 59 -3.36 -3.24 3.68
C VAL A 59 -2.79 -1.87 3.33
N ALA A 60 -2.98 -1.40 2.10
CA ALA A 60 -2.52 -0.09 1.66
C ALA A 60 -3.13 1.05 2.50
N THR A 61 -4.43 0.98 2.77
CA THR A 61 -5.14 1.99 3.58
C THR A 61 -4.65 2.00 5.02
N LEU A 62 -4.39 0.83 5.61
CA LEU A 62 -3.85 0.73 6.96
C LEU A 62 -2.42 1.24 7.05
N LEU A 63 -1.56 0.93 6.08
CA LEU A 63 -0.18 1.45 6.02
C LEU A 63 -0.14 2.98 5.90
N LEU A 64 -1.00 3.54 5.05
CA LEU A 64 -1.14 5.00 4.92
C LEU A 64 -1.56 5.64 6.25
N ALA A 65 -2.56 5.05 6.92
CA ALA A 65 -3.01 5.50 8.22
C ALA A 65 -1.90 5.39 9.28
N GLU A 66 -1.13 4.30 9.29
CA GLU A 66 -0.05 4.11 10.27
C GLU A 66 1.15 5.05 10.07
N GLY A 67 1.27 5.72 8.92
CA GLY A 67 2.31 6.72 8.72
C GLY A 67 3.28 6.46 7.58
N PHE A 68 3.08 5.40 6.79
CA PHE A 68 3.91 5.09 5.63
C PHE A 68 3.56 5.96 4.42
N GLU A 69 4.52 6.12 3.52
CA GLU A 69 4.28 6.53 2.14
C GLU A 69 3.98 5.26 1.34
N VAL A 70 2.84 5.20 0.65
CA VAL A 70 2.40 3.99 -0.06
C VAL A 70 2.17 4.31 -1.53
N HIS A 71 2.85 3.56 -2.39
CA HIS A 71 2.67 3.54 -3.84
C HIS A 71 1.95 2.25 -4.22
N ASP A 72 0.64 2.37 -4.41
CA ASP A 72 -0.23 1.30 -4.84
C ASP A 72 -0.22 1.22 -6.39
N LEU A 73 0.19 0.07 -6.92
CA LEU A 73 0.26 -0.20 -8.36
C LEU A 73 -1.07 -0.72 -8.92
N GLY A 74 -1.98 -1.16 -8.06
CA GLY A 74 -3.25 -1.80 -8.39
C GLY A 74 -3.11 -3.29 -8.68
N VAL A 75 -4.08 -3.80 -9.45
CA VAL A 75 -4.22 -5.22 -9.76
C VAL A 75 -3.76 -5.60 -11.16
N ASP A 76 -3.53 -6.90 -11.37
CA ASP A 76 -3.04 -7.48 -12.62
C ASP A 76 -1.74 -6.81 -13.11
N ILE A 77 -0.76 -6.72 -12.22
CA ILE A 77 0.47 -5.98 -12.47
C ILE A 77 1.58 -6.93 -12.95
N PRO A 78 2.12 -6.72 -14.17
CA PRO A 78 3.25 -7.51 -14.66
C PRO A 78 4.51 -7.22 -13.86
N ALA A 79 5.39 -8.21 -13.73
CA ALA A 79 6.63 -8.12 -12.95
C ALA A 79 7.48 -6.88 -13.27
N GLN A 80 7.60 -6.52 -14.55
CA GLN A 80 8.38 -5.35 -14.95
C GLN A 80 7.90 -4.04 -14.31
N LYS A 81 6.58 -3.86 -14.10
CA LYS A 81 6.06 -2.66 -13.45
C LYS A 81 6.47 -2.56 -11.98
N PHE A 82 6.57 -3.69 -11.29
CA PHE A 82 7.12 -3.71 -9.92
C PHE A 82 8.59 -3.29 -9.93
N ILE A 83 9.39 -3.77 -10.87
CA ILE A 83 10.81 -3.37 -11.01
C ILE A 83 10.94 -1.88 -11.27
N ASP A 84 10.14 -1.35 -12.19
CA ASP A 84 10.15 0.08 -12.52
C ASP A 84 9.75 0.92 -11.31
N ALA A 85 8.73 0.49 -10.56
CA ALA A 85 8.32 1.15 -9.32
C ALA A 85 9.39 1.08 -8.22
N VAL A 86 10.02 -0.08 -8.03
CA VAL A 86 11.12 -0.23 -7.05
C VAL A 86 12.29 0.68 -7.40
N LYS A 87 12.67 0.79 -8.67
CA LYS A 87 13.72 1.71 -9.14
C LYS A 87 13.33 3.17 -8.97
N GLN A 88 12.06 3.50 -9.25
CA GLN A 88 11.57 4.88 -9.19
C GLN A 88 11.43 5.38 -7.75
N TYR A 89 10.86 4.57 -6.87
CA TYR A 89 10.48 4.97 -5.52
C TYR A 89 11.50 4.54 -4.45
N ASN A 90 12.40 3.61 -4.78
CA ASN A 90 13.38 3.03 -3.85
C ASN A 90 12.76 2.68 -2.48
N PRO A 91 11.70 1.84 -2.47
CA PRO A 91 10.91 1.58 -1.27
C PRO A 91 11.69 0.76 -0.24
N ASP A 92 11.33 0.91 1.03
CA ASP A 92 11.80 0.06 2.12
C ASP A 92 11.12 -1.33 2.08
N ILE A 93 9.88 -1.38 1.57
CA ILE A 93 9.07 -2.60 1.51
C ILE A 93 8.43 -2.72 0.12
N LEU A 94 8.59 -3.88 -0.51
CA LEU A 94 7.76 -4.32 -1.62
C LEU A 94 6.74 -5.36 -1.12
N ALA A 95 5.45 -5.06 -1.24
CA ALA A 95 4.36 -5.94 -0.88
C ALA A 95 3.67 -6.48 -2.13
N LEU A 96 3.58 -7.81 -2.23
CA LEU A 96 2.94 -8.50 -3.34
C LEU A 96 1.67 -9.19 -2.85
N SER A 97 0.58 -9.04 -3.60
CA SER A 97 -0.71 -9.68 -3.34
C SER A 97 -1.02 -10.71 -4.42
N ALA A 98 -1.51 -11.88 -4.00
CA ALA A 98 -2.10 -12.91 -4.86
C ALA A 98 -3.06 -13.72 -3.99
N LEU A 99 -4.34 -13.70 -4.35
CA LEU A 99 -5.38 -14.48 -3.69
C LEU A 99 -5.52 -15.87 -4.32
N MET A 100 -5.34 -15.97 -5.64
CA MET A 100 -5.47 -17.23 -6.37
C MET A 100 -4.17 -18.02 -6.34
N THR A 101 -4.24 -19.32 -6.02
CA THR A 101 -3.07 -20.23 -6.07
C THR A 101 -2.42 -20.26 -7.46
N THR A 102 -3.18 -20.03 -8.53
CA THR A 102 -2.68 -19.96 -9.90
C THR A 102 -1.84 -18.71 -10.18
N ALA A 103 -2.04 -17.63 -9.43
CA ALA A 103 -1.28 -16.39 -9.56
C ALA A 103 -0.08 -16.33 -8.60
N ALA A 104 -0.03 -17.18 -7.58
CA ALA A 104 1.11 -17.24 -6.65
C ALA A 104 2.49 -17.42 -7.32
N PRO A 105 2.65 -18.21 -8.42
CA PRO A 105 3.92 -18.27 -9.15
C PRO A 105 4.39 -16.93 -9.71
N GLU A 106 3.49 -15.99 -10.03
CA GLU A 106 3.85 -14.67 -10.54
C GLU A 106 4.59 -13.84 -9.48
N MET A 107 4.36 -14.07 -8.18
CA MET A 107 5.19 -13.46 -7.13
C MET A 107 6.65 -13.87 -7.26
N LYS A 108 6.92 -15.12 -7.63
CA LYS A 108 8.28 -15.61 -7.85
C LYS A 108 8.92 -14.90 -9.04
N GLU A 109 8.17 -14.69 -10.12
CA GLU A 109 8.66 -13.95 -11.29
C GLU A 109 9.08 -12.52 -10.89
N VAL A 110 8.27 -11.82 -10.08
CA VAL A 110 8.66 -10.49 -9.54
C VAL A 110 9.97 -10.57 -8.74
N ILE A 111 10.11 -11.58 -7.88
CA ILE A 111 11.29 -11.72 -7.01
C ILE A 111 12.54 -12.06 -7.82
N ASP A 112 12.42 -12.92 -8.82
CA ASP A 112 13.55 -13.39 -9.62
C ASP A 112 14.13 -12.29 -10.53
N VAL A 113 13.35 -11.23 -10.83
CA VAL A 113 13.78 -10.09 -11.67
C VAL A 113 14.16 -8.82 -10.88
N LEU A 114 14.11 -8.85 -9.55
CA LEU A 114 14.58 -7.77 -8.65
C LEU A 114 16.12 -7.79 -8.50
#